data_AF-A0A7X7IQN9-F1
#
_entry.id   AF-A0A7X7IQN9-F1
#
_cell.length_a   1.000
_cell.length_b   1.000
_cell.length_c   1.000
_cell.angle_alpha   90.00
_cell.angle_beta   90.00
_cell.angle_gamma   90.00
#
_symmetry.space_group_name_H-M   'P 1'
#
loop_
_entity.id
_entity.type
_entity.pdbx_description
1 polymer ?
#
loop_
_entity_poly.entity_id
_entity_poly.type
_entity_poly.pdbx_seq_one_letter_code
_entity_poly.pdbx_strand_id
1 'polypeptide(L)'
;PESLRKRVTYHSLKDHVRNFLDSVKSRQEPNAPVEVGHRSATICHLGNIAIELKAKLKWDPESETFAGPRSGEANRLLDRPQRTEWQS
;
A
#
# COMPACT_ATOMS: atom_id res chain seq x y z
N PRO A 1 -16.74 -0.03 28.94
CA PRO A 1 -17.15 -1.43 29.21
C PRO A 1 -15.99 -2.40 28.95
N GLU A 2 -15.86 -3.41 29.81
CA GLU A 2 -14.81 -4.45 29.75
C GLU A 2 -14.83 -5.27 28.43
N SER A 3 -15.91 -5.14 27.65
CA SER A 3 -16.13 -5.78 26.35
C SER A 3 -15.29 -5.27 25.18
N LEU A 4 -14.52 -4.19 25.35
CA LEU A 4 -13.70 -3.60 24.27
C LEU A 4 -12.19 -3.94 24.36
N ARG A 5 -11.75 -4.71 25.36
CA ARG A 5 -10.37 -5.23 25.42
C ARG A 5 -10.25 -6.54 24.65
N LYS A 6 -10.40 -6.51 23.32
CA LYS A 6 -9.78 -7.57 22.51
C LYS A 6 -8.27 -7.42 22.69
N ARG A 7 -7.64 -8.41 23.34
CA ARG A 7 -6.18 -8.52 23.40
C ARG A 7 -5.68 -8.60 21.96
N VAL A 8 -5.15 -7.51 21.43
CA VAL A 8 -4.36 -7.55 20.20
C VAL A 8 -3.09 -8.31 20.58
N THR A 9 -3.02 -9.58 20.21
CA THR A 9 -1.79 -10.36 20.32
C THR A 9 -0.80 -9.78 19.32
N TYR A 10 0.17 -9.02 19.82
CA TYR A 10 1.31 -8.60 19.02
C TYR A 10 2.12 -9.85 18.68
N HIS A 11 2.01 -10.31 17.43
CA HIS A 11 2.89 -11.34 16.90
C HIS A 11 4.32 -10.77 16.87
N SER A 12 5.26 -11.47 17.50
CA SER A 12 6.66 -11.05 17.46
C SER A 12 7.17 -11.08 16.02
N LEU A 13 8.27 -10.38 15.73
CA LEU A 13 8.92 -10.46 14.42
C LEU A 13 9.21 -11.91 14.01
N LYS A 14 9.57 -12.76 14.97
CA LYS A 14 9.81 -14.19 14.74
C LYS A 14 8.54 -14.92 14.27
N ASP A 15 7.39 -14.59 14.85
CA ASP A 15 6.11 -15.19 14.48
C ASP A 15 5.65 -14.71 13.11
N HIS A 16 5.89 -13.43 12.77
CA HIS A 16 5.58 -12.89 11.45
C HIS A 16 6.37 -13.58 10.33
N VAL A 17 7.68 -13.76 10.53
CA VAL A 17 8.53 -14.47 9.57
C VAL A 17 8.13 -15.94 9.45
N ARG A 18 7.82 -16.60 10.58
CA ARG A 18 7.35 -18.00 10.57
C ARG A 18 6.05 -18.14 9.76
N ASN A 19 5.07 -17.29 10.02
CA ASN A 19 3.80 -17.27 9.28
C ASN A 19 4.02 -17.12 7.78
N PHE A 20 4.89 -16.19 7.34
CA PHE A 20 5.20 -16.02 5.93
C PHE A 20 5.80 -17.30 5.32
N LEU A 21 6.80 -17.91 5.97
CA LEU A 21 7.44 -19.13 5.47
C LEU A 21 6.46 -20.31 5.39
N ASP A 22 5.59 -20.46 6.38
CA ASP A 22 4.58 -21.52 6.40
C ASP A 22 3.53 -21.29 5.31
N SER A 23 3.14 -20.04 5.06
CA SER A 23 2.23 -19.63 3.98
C SER A 23 2.81 -19.93 2.60
N VAL A 24 4.11 -19.66 2.38
CA VAL A 24 4.82 -20.01 1.14
C VAL A 24 4.82 -21.52 0.91
N LYS A 25 5.10 -22.32 1.95
CA LYS A 25 5.12 -23.79 1.85
C LYS A 25 3.74 -24.38 1.58
N SER A 26 2.74 -23.89 2.31
CA SER A 26 1.35 -24.38 2.25
C SER A 26 0.53 -23.78 1.11
N ARG A 27 1.07 -22.76 0.43
CA ARG A 27 0.37 -21.96 -0.59
C ARG A 27 -0.91 -21.31 -0.04
N GLN A 28 -0.90 -20.93 1.23
CA GLN A 28 -1.97 -20.18 1.88
C GLN A 28 -1.64 -18.69 1.93
N GLU A 29 -2.66 -17.87 2.17
CA GLU A 29 -2.47 -16.42 2.36
C GLU A 29 -1.80 -16.14 3.73
N PRO A 30 -0.76 -15.30 3.78
CA PRO A 30 -0.14 -14.90 5.03
C PRO A 30 -1.02 -13.92 5.81
N ASN A 31 -0.76 -13.77 7.12
CA ASN A 31 -1.47 -12.81 7.98
C ASN A 31 -1.30 -11.35 7.52
N ALA A 32 -0.28 -11.06 6.70
CA ALA A 32 -0.09 -9.80 6.00
C ALA A 32 -0.20 -10.03 4.49
N PRO A 33 -1.43 -10.04 3.92
CA PRO A 33 -1.64 -10.19 2.49
C PRO A 33 -0.99 -9.07 1.68
N VAL A 34 -0.68 -9.35 0.41
CA VAL A 34 0.01 -8.39 -0.47
C VAL A 34 -0.82 -7.14 -0.72
N GLU A 35 -2.14 -7.28 -0.85
CA GLU A 35 -3.09 -6.19 -1.08
C GLU A 35 -3.11 -5.20 0.08
N VAL A 36 -2.96 -5.69 1.33
CA VAL A 36 -2.87 -4.83 2.51
C VAL A 36 -1.56 -4.03 2.48
N GLY A 37 -0.46 -4.68 2.10
CA GLY A 37 0.84 -4.02 1.90
C GLY A 37 0.79 -2.94 0.83
N HIS A 38 0.22 -3.28 -0.34
CA HIS A 38 0.01 -2.35 -1.46
C HIS A 38 -0.78 -1.13 -1.03
N ARG A 39 -1.98 -1.31 -0.47
CA ARG A 39 -2.85 -0.20 -0.04
C ARG A 39 -2.21 0.69 1.03
N SER A 40 -1.42 0.09 1.93
CA SER A 40 -0.67 0.84 2.95
C SER A 40 0.38 1.74 2.31
N ALA A 41 1.14 1.22 1.33
CA ALA A 41 2.12 2.01 0.59
C ALA A 41 1.45 3.08 -0.29
N THR A 42 0.32 2.76 -0.94
CA THR A 42 -0.45 3.70 -1.77
C THR A 42 -0.73 4.99 -1.00
N ILE A 43 -1.27 4.91 0.23
CA ILE A 43 -1.63 6.10 1.02
C ILE A 43 -0.41 7.01 1.27
N CYS A 44 0.76 6.43 1.57
CA CYS A 44 1.99 7.21 1.75
C CYS A 44 2.37 7.98 0.47
N HIS A 45 2.27 7.33 -0.69
CA HIS A 45 2.54 7.97 -1.97
C HIS A 45 1.52 9.06 -2.31
N LEU A 46 0.22 8.80 -2.12
CA LEU A 46 -0.83 9.80 -2.36
C LEU A 46 -0.64 11.05 -1.49
N GLY A 47 -0.24 10.86 -0.22
CA GLY A 47 0.08 11.96 0.69
C GLY A 47 1.25 12.82 0.19
N ASN A 48 2.34 12.17 -0.25
CA ASN A 48 3.50 12.87 -0.80
C ASN A 48 3.13 13.68 -2.06
N ILE A 49 2.36 13.09 -2.99
CA ILE A 49 1.91 13.77 -4.20
C ILE A 49 1.01 14.98 -3.87
N ALA A 50 0.11 14.85 -2.89
CA ALA A 50 -0.74 15.95 -2.46
C ALA A 50 0.06 17.11 -1.85
N ILE A 51 1.12 16.80 -1.10
CA ILE A 51 2.05 17.80 -0.53
C ILE A 51 2.82 18.50 -1.65
N GLU A 52 3.39 17.74 -2.59
CA GLU A 52 4.18 18.26 -3.70
C GLU A 52 3.38 19.22 -4.58
N LEU A 53 2.15 18.82 -4.94
CA LEU A 53 1.25 19.62 -5.78
C LEU A 53 0.49 20.71 -4.99
N LYS A 54 0.60 20.72 -3.65
CA LYS A 54 -0.16 21.58 -2.74
C LYS A 54 -1.64 21.57 -3.07
N ALA A 55 -2.20 20.38 -3.22
CA ALA A 55 -3.50 20.15 -3.82
C ALA A 55 -4.36 19.19 -2.99
N LYS A 56 -5.67 19.44 -2.95
CA LYS A 56 -6.63 18.40 -2.58
C LYS A 56 -6.88 17.53 -3.81
N LEU A 57 -6.51 16.26 -3.72
CA LEU A 57 -6.64 15.30 -4.81
C LEU A 57 -7.71 14.25 -4.47
N LYS A 58 -8.42 13.76 -5.49
CA LYS A 58 -9.38 12.67 -5.36
C LYS A 58 -8.74 11.42 -5.95
N TRP A 59 -8.69 10.34 -5.17
CA TRP A 59 -8.19 9.04 -5.59
C TRP A 59 -9.35 8.12 -5.96
N ASP A 60 -9.22 7.40 -7.07
CA ASP A 60 -10.07 6.28 -7.44
C ASP A 60 -9.33 4.97 -7.11
N PRO A 61 -9.76 4.21 -6.09
CA PRO A 61 -9.09 2.99 -5.68
C PRO A 61 -9.39 1.79 -6.60
N GLU A 62 -10.33 1.89 -7.54
CA GLU A 62 -10.60 0.81 -8.50
C GLU A 62 -9.67 0.91 -9.70
N SER A 63 -9.51 2.11 -10.27
CA SER A 63 -8.58 2.35 -11.39
C SER A 63 -7.16 2.67 -10.95
N GLU A 64 -6.92 2.83 -9.65
CA GLU A 64 -5.66 3.27 -9.06
C GLU A 64 -5.09 4.53 -9.72
N THR A 65 -5.95 5.53 -9.90
CA THR A 65 -5.58 6.83 -10.47
C THR A 65 -6.25 7.99 -9.75
N PHE A 66 -5.69 9.19 -9.90
CA PHE A 66 -6.35 10.41 -9.48
C PHE A 66 -7.47 10.80 -10.45
N ALA A 67 -8.54 11.36 -9.90
CA ALA A 67 -9.70 11.88 -10.61
C ALA A 67 -9.89 13.39 -10.38
N GLY A 68 -10.64 14.05 -11.26
CA GLY A 68 -10.99 15.47 -11.15
C GLY A 68 -10.02 16.43 -11.84
N PRO A 69 -10.15 17.76 -11.61
CA PRO A 69 -9.51 18.78 -12.45
C PRO A 69 -7.97 18.74 -12.48
N ARG A 70 -7.33 18.25 -11.42
CA ARG A 70 -5.86 18.16 -11.30
C ARG A 70 -5.32 16.73 -11.49
N SER A 71 -6.16 15.80 -11.99
CA SER A 71 -5.75 14.40 -12.17
C SER A 71 -4.57 14.24 -13.13
N GLY A 72 -4.52 15.02 -14.21
CA GLY A 72 -3.49 14.88 -15.24
C GLY A 72 -2.07 15.12 -14.71
N GLU A 73 -1.87 16.09 -13.84
CA GLU A 73 -0.57 16.33 -13.22
C GLU A 73 -0.24 15.36 -12.09
N ALA A 74 -1.23 14.95 -11.30
CA ALA A 74 -1.04 13.99 -10.23
C ALA A 74 -0.72 12.59 -10.77
N ASN A 75 -1.40 12.16 -11.85
CA ASN A 75 -1.18 10.86 -12.49
C ASN A 75 0.21 10.74 -13.14
N ARG A 76 0.84 11.86 -13.54
CA ARG A 76 2.23 11.86 -14.02
C ARG A 76 3.26 11.51 -12.93
N LEU A 77 2.87 11.63 -11.66
CA LEU A 77 3.73 11.35 -10.50
C LEU A 77 3.49 9.95 -9.90
N LEU A 78 2.57 9.16 -10.48
CA LEU A 78 2.33 7.78 -10.04
C LEU A 78 3.45 6.81 -10.43
N ASP A 79 4.25 7.20 -11.42
CA ASP A 79 5.40 6.43 -11.86
C ASP A 79 6.62 7.34 -12.03
N ARG A 80 7.80 6.71 -12.13
CA ARG A 80 9.07 7.38 -12.38
C ARG A 80 9.71 6.79 -13.64
N PRO A 81 10.54 7.57 -14.37
CA PRO A 81 11.32 7.02 -15.47
C PRO A 81 12.09 5.76 -15.03
N GLN A 82 11.84 4.66 -15.72
CA GLN A 82 12.54 3.41 -15.45
C GLN A 82 14.00 3.57 -15.87
N ARG A 83 14.90 2.98 -15.09
CA ARG A 83 16.33 2.95 -15.43
C ARG A 83 16.53 2.25 -16.77
N THR A 84 17.36 2.85 -17.62
CA THR A 84 17.60 2.44 -19.01
C THR A 84 17.98 0.97 -19.16
N GLU A 85 18.78 0.44 -18.24
CA GLU A 85 19.27 -0.94 -18.26
C GLU A 85 18.20 -1.99 -17.91
N TRP A 86 17.02 -1.57 -17.43
CA TRP A 86 15.90 -2.43 -17.07
C TRP A 86 14.64 -2.17 -17.90
N GLN A 87 14.70 -1.28 -18.88
CA GLN A 87 13.58 -1.05 -19.81
C GLN A 87 13.39 -2.33 -20.65
N SER A 88 12.23 -2.96 -20.49
CA SER A 88 11.84 -4.20 -21.21
C SER A 88 11.23 -3.89 -22.56
#